data_AF-A0A8D8LC17-F1
#
_entry.id   AF-A0A8D8LC17-F1
#
_cell.length_a   1.000
_cell.length_b   1.000
_cell.length_c   1.000
_cell.angle_alpha   90.00
_cell.angle_beta   90.00
_cell.angle_gamma   90.00
#
_symmetry.space_group_name_H-M   'P 1'
#
loop_
_entity.id
_entity.type
_entity.pdbx_description
1 polymer ?
#
loop_
_entity_poly.entity_id
_entity_poly.type
_entity_poly.pdbx_seq_one_letter_code
_entity_poly.pdbx_strand_id
1 'polypeptide(L)'
;MDDICSSVSSESVAIELQAQLVAMFKTGGFELSKWASNSSALLSRIPDEDKLESCLSWDDSSFKVLGLSWHPVTDTFAYEVNVKSTECTKRNVLKLTASIFDVLGLLAPVTLYANLLIKHLWQQNIGWDEKPPEHIQNVWRVFQQELTLLSSLSFRRHIDVFSDSAVTLVGFGDASEKA
;
A
#
# COMPACT_ATOMS: atom_id res chain seq x y z
N MET A 1 16.00 -10.02 -2.62
CA MET A 1 14.57 -9.94 -2.26
C MET A 1 14.52 -10.64 -0.94
N ASP A 2 14.25 -9.88 0.10
CA ASP A 2 14.64 -10.30 1.47
C ASP A 2 13.39 -10.62 2.31
N ASP A 3 12.21 -10.25 1.80
CA ASP A 3 10.91 -10.53 2.39
C ASP A 3 10.14 -11.59 1.57
N ILE A 4 9.43 -12.47 2.26
CA ILE A 4 8.52 -13.46 1.67
C ILE A 4 7.11 -13.14 2.11
N CYS A 5 6.20 -12.94 1.16
CA CYS A 5 4.79 -12.70 1.44
C CYS A 5 3.94 -13.77 0.73
N SER A 6 3.16 -14.52 1.51
CA SER A 6 2.27 -15.57 1.02
C SER A 6 0.90 -15.48 1.68
N SER A 7 -0.14 -15.88 0.96
CA SER A 7 -1.50 -15.99 1.49
C SER A 7 -2.10 -17.33 1.08
N VAL A 8 -2.83 -17.95 2.01
CA VAL A 8 -3.44 -19.27 1.84
C VAL A 8 -4.84 -19.28 2.44
N SER A 9 -5.65 -20.25 2.07
CA SER A 9 -7.08 -20.30 2.37
C SER A 9 -7.44 -20.81 3.78
N SER A 10 -6.50 -21.37 4.53
CA SER A 10 -6.76 -21.86 5.90
C SER A 10 -5.53 -21.77 6.81
N GLU A 11 -5.79 -21.71 8.12
CA GLU A 11 -4.73 -21.68 9.14
C GLU A 11 -3.88 -22.97 9.11
N SER A 12 -4.49 -24.12 8.86
CA SER A 12 -3.77 -25.40 8.76
C SER A 12 -2.72 -25.38 7.64
N VAL A 13 -3.10 -24.88 6.46
CA VAL A 13 -2.21 -24.74 5.31
C VAL A 13 -1.13 -23.69 5.61
N ALA A 14 -1.49 -22.60 6.31
CA ALA A 14 -0.53 -21.56 6.66
C ALA A 14 0.56 -22.09 7.60
N ILE A 15 0.19 -22.89 8.60
CA ILE A 15 1.11 -23.54 9.54
C ILE A 15 2.01 -24.53 8.81
N GLU A 16 1.46 -25.35 7.92
CA GLU A 16 2.24 -26.28 7.12
C GLU A 16 3.25 -25.55 6.21
N LEU A 17 2.79 -24.50 5.52
CA LEU A 17 3.63 -23.68 4.66
C LEU A 17 4.77 -23.03 5.45
N GLN A 18 4.49 -22.48 6.63
CA GLN A 18 5.50 -21.89 7.51
C GLN A 18 6.61 -22.91 7.85
N ALA A 19 6.22 -24.12 8.26
CA ALA A 19 7.17 -25.18 8.59
C ALA A 19 8.00 -25.61 7.37
N GLN A 20 7.36 -25.75 6.20
CA GLN A 20 8.04 -26.09 4.94
C GLN A 20 9.04 -25.00 4.52
N LEU A 21 8.68 -23.72 4.65
CA LEU A 21 9.56 -22.60 4.35
C LEU A 21 10.79 -22.59 5.26
N VAL A 22 10.60 -22.73 6.58
CA VAL A 22 11.72 -22.82 7.53
C VAL A 22 12.66 -23.98 7.18
N ALA A 23 12.10 -25.17 6.94
CA ALA A 23 12.90 -26.34 6.58
C ALA A 23 13.68 -26.13 5.28
N MET A 24 13.03 -25.59 4.24
CA MET A 24 13.63 -25.34 2.94
C MET A 24 14.77 -24.32 3.03
N PHE A 25 14.53 -23.15 3.64
CA PHE A 25 15.55 -22.10 3.75
C PHE A 25 16.74 -22.51 4.64
N LYS A 26 16.49 -23.33 5.66
CA LYS A 26 17.54 -23.92 6.49
C LYS A 26 18.50 -24.81 5.68
N THR A 27 18.03 -25.50 4.63
CA THR A 27 18.93 -26.28 3.74
C THR A 27 19.92 -25.39 2.98
N GLY A 28 19.55 -24.12 2.74
CA GLY A 28 20.42 -23.11 2.16
C GLY A 28 21.24 -22.33 3.19
N GLY A 29 21.16 -22.67 4.49
CA GLY A 29 21.82 -21.92 5.56
C GLY A 29 21.16 -20.59 5.91
N PHE A 30 19.90 -20.39 5.53
CA PHE A 30 19.13 -19.18 5.87
C PHE A 30 18.17 -19.44 7.02
N GLU A 31 18.11 -18.50 7.95
CA GLU A 31 17.16 -18.51 9.07
C GLU A 31 16.09 -17.44 8.83
N LEU A 32 14.83 -17.86 8.76
CA LEU A 32 13.69 -16.96 8.56
C LEU A 32 13.26 -16.39 9.91
N SER A 33 13.17 -15.07 9.99
CA SER A 33 12.80 -14.32 11.20
C SER A 33 11.75 -13.25 10.87
N LYS A 34 11.31 -12.49 11.89
CA LYS A 34 10.32 -11.41 11.78
C LYS A 34 8.98 -11.87 11.20
N TRP A 35 8.53 -13.05 11.63
CA TRP A 35 7.25 -13.62 11.22
C TRP A 35 6.08 -12.74 11.68
N ALA A 36 5.12 -12.57 10.78
CA ALA A 36 3.89 -11.84 11.04
C ALA A 36 2.71 -12.50 10.33
N SER A 37 1.55 -12.51 10.96
CA SER A 37 0.34 -13.16 10.43
C SER A 37 -0.92 -12.59 11.08
N ASN A 38 -2.03 -12.63 10.35
CA ASN A 38 -3.38 -12.40 10.86
C ASN A 38 -3.98 -13.62 11.59
N SER A 39 -3.22 -14.71 11.78
CA SER A 39 -3.62 -15.87 12.58
C SER A 39 -2.82 -15.97 13.87
N SER A 40 -3.50 -15.77 15.00
CA SER A 40 -2.91 -15.97 16.33
C SER A 40 -2.52 -17.44 16.57
N ALA A 41 -3.26 -18.39 16.00
CA ALA A 41 -2.95 -19.81 16.08
C ALA A 41 -1.60 -20.14 15.41
N LEU A 42 -1.30 -19.53 14.26
CA LEU A 42 0.00 -19.67 13.61
C LEU A 42 1.10 -19.02 14.45
N LEU A 43 0.91 -17.77 14.90
CA LEU A 43 1.91 -17.07 15.69
C LEU A 43 2.21 -17.77 17.02
N SER A 44 1.24 -18.42 17.66
CA SER A 44 1.45 -19.16 18.91
C SER A 44 2.47 -20.29 18.80
N ARG A 45 2.76 -20.76 17.58
CA ARG A 45 3.73 -21.84 17.29
C ARG A 45 5.13 -21.34 16.96
N ILE A 46 5.29 -20.03 16.77
CA ILE A 46 6.55 -19.40 16.44
C ILE A 46 7.20 -18.90 17.75
N PRO A 47 8.51 -19.07 17.95
CA PRO A 47 9.23 -18.44 19.06
C PRO A 47 9.09 -16.91 19.04
N ASP A 48 9.01 -16.26 20.21
CA ASP A 48 8.84 -14.80 20.27
C ASP A 48 10.01 -14.04 19.64
N GLU A 49 11.23 -14.58 19.71
CA GLU A 49 12.44 -14.04 19.08
C GLU A 49 12.38 -14.00 17.54
N ASP A 50 11.57 -14.88 16.94
CA ASP A 50 11.38 -14.97 15.50
C ASP A 50 10.17 -14.17 15.03
N LYS A 51 9.33 -13.64 15.93
CA LYS A 51 8.17 -12.82 15.57
C LYS A 51 8.57 -11.38 15.28
N LEU A 52 7.78 -10.72 14.45
CA LEU A 52 7.84 -9.27 14.34
C LEU A 52 7.35 -8.64 15.66
N GLU A 53 8.03 -7.59 16.13
CA GLU A 53 7.75 -6.95 17.43
C GLU A 53 6.28 -6.51 17.59
N SER A 54 5.68 -5.93 16.54
CA SER A 54 4.26 -5.56 16.50
C SER A 54 3.30 -6.76 16.66
N CYS A 55 3.76 -7.97 16.33
CA CYS A 55 2.95 -9.18 16.46
C CYS A 55 3.06 -9.85 17.85
N LEU A 56 3.88 -9.31 18.77
CA LEU A 56 4.06 -9.87 20.12
C LEU A 56 2.86 -9.59 21.04
N SER A 57 2.32 -8.37 21.01
CA SER A 57 1.24 -7.91 21.90
C SER A 57 -0.15 -8.14 21.33
N TRP A 58 -0.28 -8.47 20.04
CA TRP A 58 -1.56 -8.58 19.31
C TRP A 58 -2.47 -7.36 19.57
N ASP A 59 -1.88 -6.17 19.60
CA ASP A 59 -2.53 -4.91 20.01
C ASP A 59 -3.03 -4.07 18.83
N ASP A 60 -3.30 -4.71 17.69
CA ASP A 60 -3.69 -4.09 16.41
C ASP A 60 -2.64 -3.09 15.86
N SER A 61 -1.39 -3.21 16.31
CA SER A 61 -0.29 -2.49 15.69
C SER A 61 -0.07 -2.93 14.25
N SER A 62 0.19 -1.97 13.39
CA SER A 62 0.53 -2.21 11.99
C SER A 62 2.02 -2.29 11.77
N PHE A 63 2.39 -2.84 10.61
CA PHE A 63 3.75 -2.78 10.11
C PHE A 63 3.76 -2.70 8.59
N LYS A 64 4.91 -2.30 8.03
CA LYS A 64 5.06 -2.12 6.59
C LYS A 64 5.22 -3.47 5.89
N VAL A 65 4.36 -3.75 4.92
CA VAL A 65 4.48 -4.85 3.96
C VAL A 65 4.40 -4.27 2.56
N LEU A 66 5.47 -4.42 1.77
CA LEU A 66 5.55 -3.88 0.42
C LEU A 66 5.08 -2.41 0.36
N GLY A 67 5.57 -1.55 1.26
CA GLY A 67 5.23 -0.12 1.32
C GLY A 67 3.85 0.24 1.91
N LEU A 68 2.93 -0.72 2.05
CA LEU A 68 1.62 -0.56 2.69
C LEU A 68 1.70 -0.80 4.20
N SER A 69 0.86 -0.15 4.99
CA SER A 69 0.71 -0.48 6.42
C SER A 69 -0.32 -1.60 6.55
N TRP A 70 0.07 -2.77 7.03
CA TRP A 70 -0.85 -3.89 7.26
C TRP A 70 -1.14 -4.04 8.74
N HIS A 71 -2.44 -4.10 9.07
CA HIS A 71 -2.97 -4.40 10.40
C HIS A 71 -3.39 -5.88 10.44
N PRO A 72 -2.62 -6.77 11.08
CA PRO A 72 -2.89 -8.20 11.03
C PRO A 72 -4.18 -8.59 11.75
N VAL A 73 -4.51 -7.93 12.85
CA VAL A 73 -5.68 -8.27 13.67
C VAL A 73 -6.99 -8.00 12.92
N THR A 74 -7.09 -6.84 12.25
CA THR A 74 -8.25 -6.48 11.44
C THR A 74 -8.17 -7.00 10.00
N ASP A 75 -7.00 -7.55 9.61
CA ASP A 75 -6.64 -7.95 8.25
C ASP A 75 -6.90 -6.86 7.19
N THR A 76 -6.44 -5.64 7.49
CA THR A 76 -6.62 -4.47 6.64
C THR A 76 -5.31 -3.82 6.24
N PHE A 77 -5.29 -3.27 5.03
CA PHE A 77 -4.26 -2.36 4.55
C PHE A 77 -4.67 -0.92 4.75
N ALA A 78 -3.74 -0.11 5.22
CA ALA A 78 -3.84 1.33 5.33
C ALA A 78 -2.67 2.01 4.63
N TYR A 79 -2.88 3.27 4.26
CA TYR A 79 -1.85 4.12 3.71
C TYR A 79 -1.34 5.08 4.77
N GLU A 80 -0.03 5.22 4.88
CA GLU A 80 0.55 6.27 5.71
C GLU A 80 1.05 7.37 4.79
N VAL A 81 0.34 8.50 4.78
CA VAL A 81 0.70 9.63 3.94
C VAL A 81 1.22 10.76 4.81
N ASN A 82 2.50 11.08 4.64
CA ASN A 82 3.13 12.24 5.26
C ASN A 82 3.34 13.34 4.20
N VAL A 83 2.32 14.19 4.03
CA VAL A 83 2.38 15.32 3.09
C VAL A 83 3.03 16.50 3.78
N LYS A 84 4.24 16.85 3.33
CA LYS A 84 4.81 18.18 3.63
C LYS A 84 4.25 19.17 2.63
N SER A 85 3.70 20.27 3.11
CA SER A 85 3.24 21.36 2.24
C SER A 85 4.42 21.88 1.42
N THR A 86 4.27 21.87 0.10
CA THR A 86 5.26 22.34 -0.85
C THR A 86 4.66 23.34 -1.83
N GLU A 87 5.50 24.21 -2.37
CA GLU A 87 5.10 25.12 -3.43
C GLU A 87 4.66 24.34 -4.68
N CYS A 88 3.66 24.89 -5.39
CA CYS A 88 3.20 24.31 -6.64
C CYS A 88 4.24 24.55 -7.73
N THR A 89 5.10 23.56 -7.96
CA THR A 89 5.99 23.50 -9.13
C THR A 89 5.83 22.14 -9.79
N LYS A 90 6.09 22.06 -11.10
CA LYS A 90 6.02 20.79 -11.82
C LYS A 90 6.88 19.70 -11.16
N ARG A 91 8.06 20.08 -10.66
CA ARG A 91 8.95 19.19 -9.90
C ARG A 91 8.31 18.67 -8.61
N ASN A 92 7.70 19.54 -7.81
CA ASN A 92 7.10 19.15 -6.53
C ASN A 92 5.85 18.30 -6.72
N VAL A 93 5.02 18.60 -7.72
CA VAL A 93 3.85 17.78 -8.05
C VAL A 93 4.30 16.38 -8.43
N LEU A 94 5.25 16.23 -9.37
CA LEU A 94 5.81 14.93 -9.74
C LEU A 94 6.43 14.18 -8.56
N LYS A 95 7.18 14.88 -7.71
CA LYS A 95 7.80 14.28 -6.53
C LYS A 95 6.77 13.74 -5.55
N LEU A 96 5.69 14.48 -5.30
CA LEU A 96 4.62 14.01 -4.41
C LEU A 96 3.88 12.84 -5.05
N THR A 97 3.51 12.93 -6.33
CA THR A 97 2.83 11.84 -7.05
C THR A 97 3.64 10.54 -7.00
N ALA A 98 4.95 10.62 -7.26
CA ALA A 98 5.84 9.46 -7.20
C ALA A 98 6.04 8.90 -5.78
N SER A 99 5.79 9.71 -4.74
CA SER A 99 5.84 9.25 -3.35
C SER A 99 4.59 8.48 -2.91
N ILE A 100 3.49 8.57 -3.67
CA ILE A 100 2.27 7.78 -3.43
C ILE A 100 2.54 6.37 -3.92
N PHE A 101 2.89 5.49 -2.99
CA PHE A 101 3.17 4.09 -3.28
C PHE A 101 1.88 3.26 -3.30
N ASP A 102 1.40 2.88 -4.48
CA ASP A 102 0.15 2.13 -4.67
C ASP A 102 0.34 0.93 -5.60
N VAL A 103 0.84 -0.18 -5.05
CA VAL A 103 1.09 -1.42 -5.82
C VAL A 103 -0.21 -2.14 -6.19
N LEU A 104 -1.26 -1.96 -5.41
CA LEU A 104 -2.55 -2.66 -5.60
C LEU A 104 -3.54 -1.87 -6.46
N GLY A 105 -3.23 -0.62 -6.81
CA GLY A 105 -4.13 0.27 -7.55
C GLY A 105 -5.32 0.78 -6.73
N LEU A 106 -5.28 0.66 -5.40
CA LEU A 106 -6.40 1.06 -4.52
C LEU A 106 -6.56 2.59 -4.47
N LEU A 107 -5.48 3.33 -4.76
CA LEU A 107 -5.44 4.78 -4.84
C LEU A 107 -5.38 5.27 -6.30
N ALA A 108 -5.72 4.41 -7.28
CA ALA A 108 -5.71 4.77 -8.70
C ALA A 108 -6.44 6.09 -9.02
N PRO A 109 -7.61 6.42 -8.43
CA PRO A 109 -8.25 7.71 -8.67
C PRO A 109 -7.41 8.91 -8.21
N VAL A 110 -6.67 8.76 -7.11
CA VAL A 110 -5.82 9.81 -6.54
C VAL A 110 -4.58 10.02 -7.41
N THR A 111 -3.90 8.94 -7.77
CA THR A 111 -2.70 9.00 -8.61
C THR A 111 -3.05 9.51 -10.00
N LEU A 112 -4.22 9.12 -10.54
CA LEU A 112 -4.77 9.68 -11.78
C LEU A 112 -4.96 11.20 -11.66
N TYR A 113 -5.66 11.69 -10.63
CA TYR A 113 -5.87 13.12 -10.44
C TYR A 113 -4.54 13.91 -10.40
N ALA A 114 -3.54 13.37 -9.71
CA ALA A 114 -2.21 13.98 -9.64
C ALA A 114 -1.50 13.98 -11.02
N ASN A 115 -1.61 12.90 -11.78
CA ASN A 115 -1.10 12.79 -13.15
C ASN A 115 -1.77 13.78 -14.10
N LEU A 116 -3.07 14.02 -13.93
CA LEU A 116 -3.80 15.04 -14.69
C LEU A 116 -3.31 16.46 -14.40
N LEU A 117 -3.02 16.77 -13.14
CA LEU A 117 -2.42 18.05 -12.78
C LEU A 117 -1.04 18.23 -13.44
N ILE A 118 -0.22 17.19 -13.46
CA ILE A 118 1.08 17.19 -14.15
C ILE A 118 0.88 17.45 -15.65
N LYS A 119 -0.02 16.71 -16.31
CA LYS A 119 -0.38 16.90 -17.73
C LYS A 119 -0.79 18.34 -18.02
N HIS A 120 -1.63 18.93 -17.17
CA HIS A 120 -2.06 20.32 -17.32
C HIS A 120 -0.88 21.32 -17.22
N LEU A 121 0.04 21.12 -16.27
CA LEU A 121 1.27 21.94 -16.17
C LEU A 121 2.18 21.81 -17.40
N TRP A 122 2.22 20.64 -18.04
CA TRP A 122 2.93 20.44 -19.30
C TRP A 122 2.29 21.20 -20.46
N GLN A 123 0.97 21.13 -20.60
CA GLN A 123 0.24 21.82 -21.67
C GLN A 123 0.38 23.35 -21.60
N GLN A 124 0.51 23.90 -20.40
CA GLN A 124 0.73 25.33 -20.17
C GLN A 124 2.20 25.77 -20.34
N ASN A 125 3.10 24.86 -20.74
CA ASN A 125 4.54 25.11 -20.90
C ASN A 125 5.24 25.69 -19.65
N ILE A 126 4.73 25.39 -18.44
CA ILE A 126 5.33 25.85 -17.18
C ILE A 126 6.71 25.19 -16.99
N GLY A 127 7.71 25.96 -16.58
CA GLY A 127 9.03 25.44 -16.21
C GLY A 127 9.01 24.45 -15.04
N TRP A 128 10.11 23.75 -14.81
CA TRP A 128 10.21 22.74 -13.74
C TRP A 128 9.99 23.31 -12.34
N ASP A 129 10.57 24.48 -12.09
CA ASP A 129 10.60 25.18 -10.81
C ASP A 129 9.83 26.53 -10.87
N GLU A 130 9.05 26.73 -11.94
CA GLU A 130 8.21 27.90 -12.16
C GLU A 130 6.86 27.76 -11.45
N LYS A 131 6.34 28.87 -10.91
CA LYS A 131 5.03 28.90 -10.26
C LYS A 131 3.93 29.09 -11.30
N PRO A 132 2.94 28.18 -11.38
CA PRO A 132 1.83 28.31 -12.32
C PRO A 132 0.83 29.40 -11.89
N PRO A 133 -0.16 29.74 -12.72
CA PRO A 133 -1.25 30.64 -12.33
C PRO A 133 -1.94 30.25 -11.02
N GLU A 134 -2.44 31.24 -10.29
CA GLU A 134 -2.98 31.09 -8.93
C GLU A 134 -4.08 30.01 -8.82
N HIS A 135 -4.94 29.89 -9.83
CA HIS A 135 -5.99 28.86 -9.84
C HIS A 135 -5.43 27.43 -9.77
N ILE A 136 -4.29 27.15 -10.43
CA ILE A 136 -3.63 25.83 -10.38
C ILE A 136 -2.97 25.63 -9.02
N GLN A 137 -2.37 26.68 -8.46
CA GLN A 137 -1.80 26.63 -7.11
C GLN A 137 -2.87 26.33 -6.05
N ASN A 138 -4.08 26.85 -6.24
CA ASN A 138 -5.22 26.57 -5.37
C ASN A 138 -5.64 25.10 -5.46
N VAL A 139 -5.75 24.54 -6.67
CA VAL A 139 -6.02 23.11 -6.88
C VAL A 139 -4.96 22.25 -6.19
N TRP A 140 -3.67 22.57 -6.37
CA TRP A 140 -2.58 21.88 -5.72
C TRP A 140 -2.65 21.93 -4.18
N ARG A 141 -3.00 23.10 -3.62
CA ARG A 141 -3.14 23.27 -2.18
C ARG A 141 -4.25 22.38 -1.62
N VAL A 142 -5.40 22.35 -2.29
CA VAL A 142 -6.53 21.48 -1.91
C VAL A 142 -6.12 20.01 -2.02
N PHE A 143 -5.48 19.62 -3.12
CA PHE A 143 -4.99 18.25 -3.30
C PHE A 143 -4.03 17.81 -2.18
N GLN A 144 -3.06 18.64 -1.80
CA GLN A 144 -2.15 18.33 -0.68
C GLN A 144 -2.89 18.19 0.66
N GLN A 145 -3.93 18.99 0.90
CA GLN A 145 -4.74 18.89 2.11
C GLN A 145 -5.56 17.59 2.11
N GLU A 146 -6.23 17.28 1.01
CA GLU A 146 -7.06 16.08 0.86
C GLU A 146 -6.24 14.79 0.87
N LEU A 147 -4.99 14.82 0.41
CA LEU A 147 -4.09 13.66 0.49
C LEU A 147 -3.88 13.16 1.93
N THR A 148 -3.99 14.03 2.94
CA THR A 148 -3.89 13.60 4.34
C THR A 148 -5.06 12.71 4.77
N LEU A 149 -6.20 12.80 4.08
CA LEU A 149 -7.38 11.96 4.34
C LEU A 149 -7.12 10.49 3.97
N LEU A 150 -6.15 10.21 3.11
CA LEU A 150 -5.79 8.84 2.75
C LEU A 150 -5.31 8.03 3.96
N SER A 151 -4.75 8.69 4.98
CA SER A 151 -4.35 8.04 6.22
C SER A 151 -5.53 7.52 7.05
N SER A 152 -6.76 7.95 6.73
CA SER A 152 -7.99 7.41 7.34
C SER A 152 -8.62 6.27 6.53
N LEU A 153 -8.12 5.99 5.33
CA LEU A 153 -8.62 4.91 4.50
C LEU A 153 -8.02 3.57 4.94
N SER A 154 -8.90 2.58 5.05
CA SER A 154 -8.55 1.20 5.32
C SER A 154 -9.27 0.30 4.34
N PHE A 155 -8.55 -0.68 3.80
CA PHE A 155 -9.02 -1.63 2.80
C PHE A 155 -8.83 -3.04 3.34
N ARG A 156 -9.87 -3.87 3.26
CA ARG A 156 -9.72 -5.30 3.61
C ARG A 156 -8.73 -5.95 2.66
N ARG A 157 -7.71 -6.64 3.20
CA ARG A 157 -6.75 -7.40 2.39
C ARG A 157 -7.47 -8.53 1.65
N HIS A 158 -8.38 -9.22 2.34
CA HIS A 158 -9.19 -10.29 1.77
C HIS A 158 -10.45 -9.73 1.09
N ILE A 159 -10.68 -10.13 -0.15
CA ILE A 159 -11.82 -9.69 -0.97
C ILE A 159 -13.05 -10.64 -0.88
N ASP A 160 -13.08 -11.53 0.10
CA ASP A 160 -14.16 -12.52 0.32
C ASP A 160 -14.49 -13.40 -0.89
N VAL A 161 -13.46 -13.72 -1.68
CA VAL A 161 -13.56 -14.62 -2.83
C VAL A 161 -13.07 -16.00 -2.44
N PHE A 162 -13.96 -16.99 -2.59
CA PHE A 162 -13.71 -18.40 -2.35
C PHE A 162 -13.80 -19.21 -3.65
N SER A 163 -13.39 -20.47 -3.64
CA SER A 163 -13.33 -21.35 -4.82
C SER A 163 -14.67 -21.54 -5.55
N ASP A 164 -15.79 -21.33 -4.87
CA ASP A 164 -17.17 -21.42 -5.36
C ASP A 164 -17.82 -20.05 -5.62
N SER A 165 -17.09 -18.96 -5.43
CA SER A 165 -17.60 -17.61 -5.65
C SER A 165 -17.80 -17.30 -7.13
N ALA A 166 -18.96 -16.76 -7.48
CA ALA A 166 -19.21 -16.20 -8.80
C ALA A 166 -18.49 -14.84 -8.91
N VAL A 167 -17.38 -14.79 -9.64
CA VAL A 167 -16.60 -13.56 -9.84
C VAL A 167 -16.92 -12.96 -11.20
N THR A 168 -17.17 -11.65 -11.23
CA THR A 168 -17.32 -10.88 -12.47
C THR A 168 -16.21 -9.86 -12.55
N LEU A 169 -15.44 -9.89 -13.64
CA LEU A 169 -14.47 -8.84 -13.95
C LEU A 169 -15.20 -7.69 -14.64
N VAL A 170 -15.17 -6.50 -14.03
CA VAL A 170 -15.73 -5.29 -14.61
C VAL A 170 -14.59 -4.35 -14.98
N GLY A 171 -14.45 -4.09 -16.28
CA GLY A 171 -13.52 -3.10 -16.80
C GLY A 171 -14.22 -1.77 -17.02
N PHE A 172 -13.68 -0.70 -16.44
CA PHE A 172 -14.11 0.67 -16.72
C PHE A 172 -13.05 1.34 -17.60
N GLY A 173 -13.49 2.09 -18.61
CA GLY A 173 -12.61 2.87 -19.48
C GLY A 173 -13.19 4.26 -19.68
N ASP A 174 -12.34 5.29 -19.58
CA ASP A 174 -12.67 6.66 -19.92
C ASP A 174 -11.83 7.10 -21.12
N ALA A 175 -12.48 7.71 -22.10
CA ALA A 175 -11.86 8.26 -23.31
C ALA A 175 -11.91 9.80 -23.32
N SER A 176 -12.14 10.42 -22.16
CA SER A 176 -12.14 11.88 -22.05
C SER A 176 -10.78 12.46 -22.44
N GLU A 177 -10.77 13.60 -23.13
CA GLU A 177 -9.53 14.32 -23.47
C GLU A 177 -8.73 14.73 -22.22
N LYS A 178 -9.43 14.79 -21.08
CA LYS A 178 -8.85 15.12 -19.79
C LYS A 178 -7.98 13.98 -19.29
N ALA A 179 -8.45 12.73 -19.32
CA ALA A 179 -7.74 11.52 -18.88
C ALA A 179 -6.34 11.34 -19.52
#